data_AF-A0A0J9TDV1-F1
#
_entry.id   AF-A0A0J9TDV1-F1
#
_cell.length_a   1.000
_cell.length_b   1.000
_cell.length_c   1.000
_cell.angle_alpha   90.00
_cell.angle_beta   90.00
_cell.angle_gamma   90.00
#
_symmetry.space_group_name_H-M   'P 1'
#
loop_
_entity.id
_entity.type
_entity.pdbx_description
1 polymer ?
#
loop_
_entity_poly.entity_id
_entity_poly.type
_entity_poly.pdbx_seq_one_letter_code
_entity_poly.pdbx_strand_id
1 'polypeptide(L)'
;MILKNRSIRYLSSEFKSLPKPPAGTGVVFHGKLQQVKYAISFPSYLFIIFSGFMGAMSGNFFFKKYILRRNPPNPLRDPNDLPPEKHPHTPEEED
;
A
#
# COMPACT_ATOMS: atom_id res chain seq x y z
N MET A 1 11.13 7.09 -31.59
CA MET A 1 12.14 7.32 -30.53
C MET A 1 11.95 6.26 -29.46
N ILE A 2 12.67 5.14 -29.57
CA ILE A 2 12.49 3.92 -28.76
C ILE A 2 13.44 4.02 -27.56
N LEU A 3 12.96 4.51 -26.41
CA LEU A 3 13.74 4.46 -25.19
C LEU A 3 13.78 3.01 -24.67
N LYS A 4 14.95 2.42 -24.90
CA LYS A 4 15.37 1.06 -24.63
C LYS A 4 15.28 0.76 -23.12
N ASN A 5 14.49 -0.25 -22.75
CA ASN A 5 14.37 -0.86 -21.43
C ASN A 5 15.73 -1.27 -20.82
N ARG A 6 16.46 -0.32 -20.22
CA ARG A 6 17.81 -0.56 -19.66
C ARG A 6 17.98 -0.29 -18.17
N SER A 7 17.01 0.26 -17.44
CA SER A 7 17.35 0.85 -16.13
C SER A 7 17.40 -0.09 -14.91
N ILE A 8 16.67 -1.22 -14.90
CA ILE A 8 16.55 -2.01 -13.65
C ILE A 8 17.75 -2.94 -13.45
N ARG A 9 18.39 -3.39 -14.54
CA ARG A 9 19.55 -4.30 -14.51
C ARG A 9 20.80 -3.70 -13.88
N TYR A 10 20.91 -2.38 -13.81
CA TYR A 10 22.07 -1.71 -13.19
C TYR A 10 21.89 -1.47 -11.68
N LEU A 11 20.67 -1.59 -11.15
CA LEU A 11 20.37 -1.33 -9.75
C LEU A 11 20.43 -2.60 -8.87
N SER A 12 20.22 -3.79 -9.44
CA SER A 12 20.39 -5.04 -8.69
C SER A 12 21.78 -5.62 -8.92
N SER A 13 22.63 -5.61 -7.88
CA SER A 13 23.92 -6.30 -7.86
C SER A 13 23.81 -7.84 -7.90
N GLU A 14 22.59 -8.37 -7.79
CA GLU A 14 22.28 -9.81 -7.67
C GLU A 14 22.50 -10.60 -8.97
N PHE A 15 22.47 -9.97 -10.14
CA PHE A 15 22.55 -10.66 -11.44
C PHE A 15 23.81 -10.28 -12.24
N LYS A 16 24.99 -10.45 -11.63
CA LYS A 16 26.28 -10.11 -12.26
C LYS A 16 26.66 -11.03 -13.44
N SER A 17 26.25 -12.29 -13.44
CA SER A 17 26.49 -13.21 -14.56
C SER A 17 25.57 -14.43 -14.49
N LEU A 18 25.35 -15.08 -15.63
CA LEU A 18 24.70 -16.38 -15.67
C LEU A 18 25.62 -17.41 -14.99
N PRO A 19 25.14 -18.23 -14.04
CA PRO A 19 25.95 -19.27 -13.43
C PRO A 19 26.40 -20.27 -14.51
N LYS A 20 27.70 -20.58 -14.52
CA LYS A 20 28.22 -21.66 -15.37
C LYS A 20 27.86 -22.99 -14.70
N PRO A 21 27.30 -23.96 -15.45
CA PRO A 21 27.00 -25.27 -14.89
C PRO A 21 28.30 -25.97 -14.45
N PRO A 22 28.30 -26.72 -13.33
CA PRO A 22 29.47 -27.47 -12.89
C PRO A 22 29.85 -28.57 -13.89
N ALA A 23 31.14 -28.92 -13.97
CA ALA A 23 31.63 -29.92 -14.91
C ALA A 23 30.89 -31.27 -14.72
N GLY A 24 30.43 -31.87 -15.82
CA GLY A 24 29.68 -33.14 -15.82
C GLY A 24 28.17 -33.00 -15.64
N THR A 25 27.63 -31.79 -15.41
CA THR A 25 26.19 -31.57 -15.54
C THR A 25 25.83 -31.45 -17.03
N GLY A 26 24.84 -32.22 -17.47
CA GLY A 26 24.32 -32.20 -18.85
C GLY A 26 23.57 -30.90 -19.19
N VAL A 27 22.32 -31.01 -19.66
CA VAL A 27 21.51 -29.83 -20.00
C VAL A 27 20.97 -29.18 -18.71
N VAL A 28 21.47 -27.99 -18.37
CA VAL A 28 20.97 -27.20 -17.23
C VAL A 28 19.94 -26.18 -17.73
N PHE A 29 18.70 -26.32 -17.27
CA PHE A 29 17.65 -25.35 -17.55
C PHE A 29 17.86 -24.11 -16.66
N HIS A 30 18.25 -23.00 -17.27
CA HIS A 30 18.37 -21.74 -16.56
C HIS A 30 16.97 -21.12 -16.37
N GLY A 31 16.70 -20.51 -15.21
CA GLY A 31 15.40 -19.89 -14.90
C GLY A 31 14.94 -18.82 -15.91
N LYS A 32 15.85 -18.25 -16.72
CA LYS A 32 15.46 -17.38 -17.86
C LYS A 32 14.71 -18.10 -18.98
N LEU A 33 14.76 -19.43 -19.07
CA LEU A 33 14.04 -20.20 -20.09
C LEU A 33 12.53 -20.20 -19.82
N GLN A 34 12.10 -19.99 -18.57
CA GLN A 34 10.71 -19.75 -18.20
C GLN A 34 10.50 -18.26 -17.94
N GLN A 35 10.45 -17.45 -19.00
CA GLN A 35 9.88 -16.12 -18.88
C GLN A 35 8.39 -16.24 -18.57
N VAL A 36 7.96 -15.68 -17.44
CA VAL A 36 6.54 -15.67 -17.07
C VAL A 36 5.79 -14.86 -18.12
N LYS A 37 4.89 -15.53 -18.87
CA LYS A 37 4.15 -14.96 -20.01
C LYS A 37 3.37 -13.68 -19.66
N TYR A 38 2.99 -13.52 -18.39
CA TYR A 38 2.18 -12.41 -17.87
C TYR A 38 2.91 -11.57 -16.81
N ALA A 39 4.23 -11.37 -16.95
CA ALA A 39 4.96 -10.48 -16.04
C ALA A 39 4.72 -9.00 -16.41
N ILE A 40 4.26 -8.21 -15.44
CA ILE A 40 4.17 -6.75 -15.57
C ILE A 40 5.58 -6.16 -15.47
N SER A 41 5.90 -5.18 -16.32
CA SER A 41 7.17 -4.48 -16.22
C SER A 41 7.24 -3.67 -14.92
N PHE A 42 8.40 -3.59 -14.27
CA PHE A 42 8.52 -2.86 -12.99
C PHE A 42 8.04 -1.39 -13.05
N PRO A 43 8.29 -0.60 -14.12
CA PRO A 43 7.72 0.75 -14.23
C PRO A 43 6.19 0.74 -14.32
N SER A 44 5.62 -0.21 -15.06
CA SER A 44 4.16 -0.39 -15.13
C SER A 44 3.59 -0.79 -13.77
N TYR A 45 4.28 -1.67 -13.03
CA TYR A 45 3.89 -2.05 -11.68
C TYR A 45 3.88 -0.84 -10.74
N LEU A 46 4.96 -0.05 -10.70
CA LEU A 46 5.02 1.17 -9.90
C LEU A 46 3.91 2.16 -10.28
N PHE A 47 3.64 2.33 -11.58
CA PHE A 47 2.57 3.19 -12.05
C PHE A 47 1.18 2.74 -11.57
N ILE A 48 0.88 1.43 -11.64
CA ILE A 48 -0.39 0.86 -11.17
C ILE A 48 -0.55 1.06 -9.65
N ILE A 49 0.50 0.81 -8.88
CA ILE A 49 0.46 1.01 -7.43
C ILE A 49 0.24 2.48 -7.11
N PHE A 50 1.01 3.38 -7.74
CA PHE A 50 0.92 4.81 -7.49
C PHE A 50 -0.45 5.37 -7.88
N SER A 51 -1.01 4.96 -9.02
CA SER A 51 -2.34 5.41 -9.45
C SER A 51 -3.44 4.92 -8.49
N GLY A 52 -3.34 3.68 -8.00
CA GLY A 52 -4.25 3.15 -6.99
C GLY A 52 -4.21 3.93 -5.68
N PHE A 53 -3.00 4.19 -5.15
CA PHE A 53 -2.84 4.99 -3.93
C PHE A 53 -3.32 6.43 -4.09
N MET A 54 -2.97 7.08 -5.21
CA MET A 54 -3.43 8.44 -5.51
C MET A 54 -4.95 8.50 -5.62
N GLY A 55 -5.57 7.53 -6.29
CA GLY A 55 -7.03 7.42 -6.39
C GLY A 55 -7.68 7.24 -5.02
N ALA A 56 -7.17 6.35 -4.17
CA ALA A 56 -7.71 6.11 -2.83
C ALA A 56 -7.60 7.36 -1.94
N MET A 57 -6.43 8.01 -1.92
CA MET A 57 -6.19 9.19 -1.10
C MET A 57 -7.02 10.39 -1.57
N SER A 58 -7.05 10.65 -2.88
CA SER A 58 -7.84 11.75 -3.46
C SER A 58 -9.33 11.52 -3.30
N GLY A 59 -9.82 10.30 -3.52
CA GLY A 59 -11.22 9.93 -3.31
C GLY A 59 -11.67 10.10 -1.87
N ASN A 60 -10.87 9.65 -0.90
CA ASN A 60 -11.15 9.84 0.52
C ASN A 60 -11.15 11.33 0.91
N PHE A 61 -10.20 12.12 0.41
CA PHE A 61 -10.16 13.56 0.65
C PHE A 61 -11.38 14.26 0.06
N PHE A 62 -11.74 13.94 -1.17
CA PHE A 62 -12.93 14.47 -1.84
C PHE A 62 -14.20 14.15 -1.06
N PHE A 63 -14.36 12.88 -0.66
CA PHE A 63 -15.52 12.43 0.11
C PHE A 63 -15.64 13.19 1.43
N LYS A 64 -14.56 13.27 2.23
CA LYS A 64 -14.57 14.01 3.51
C LYS A 64 -14.84 15.50 3.35
N LYS A 65 -14.39 16.11 2.26
CA LYS A 65 -14.49 17.57 2.06
C LYS A 65 -15.82 18.00 1.48
N TYR A 66 -16.39 17.22 0.56
CA TYR A 66 -17.54 17.64 -0.25
C TYR A 66 -18.81 16.80 -0.03
N ILE A 67 -18.68 15.54 0.38
CA ILE A 67 -19.83 14.64 0.55
C ILE A 67 -20.20 14.48 2.02
N LEU A 68 -19.19 14.28 2.88
CA LEU A 68 -19.41 14.06 4.30
C LEU A 68 -19.89 15.38 4.94
N ARG A 69 -21.07 15.34 5.56
CA ARG A 69 -21.55 16.44 6.40
C ARG A 69 -20.52 16.69 7.50
N ARG A 70 -20.13 17.94 7.69
CA ARG A 70 -19.29 18.30 8.84
C ARG A 70 -20.09 17.99 10.09
N ASN A 71 -19.69 16.94 10.81
CA ASN A 71 -20.07 16.84 12.21
C ASN A 71 -19.34 18.01 12.89
N PRO A 72 -20.05 18.96 13.53
CA PRO A 72 -19.37 20.02 14.25
C PRO A 72 -18.37 19.37 15.21
N PRO A 73 -17.18 19.96 15.40
CA PRO A 73 -16.26 19.46 16.42
C PRO A 73 -17.05 19.31 17.71
N ASN A 74 -16.84 18.18 18.41
CA ASN A 74 -17.50 17.97 19.69
C ASN A 74 -17.21 19.22 20.53
N PRO A 75 -18.25 19.87 21.10
CA PRO A 75 -18.04 21.11 21.84
C PRO A 75 -16.96 20.89 22.90
N LEU A 76 -16.17 21.93 23.15
CA LEU A 76 -15.17 21.87 24.22
C LEU A 76 -15.89 21.53 25.52
N ARG A 77 -15.31 20.59 26.29
CA ARG A 77 -15.81 20.26 27.62
C ARG A 77 -15.83 21.54 28.45
N ASP A 78 -16.93 21.82 29.14
CA ASP A 78 -17.01 22.96 30.05
C ASP A 78 -15.96 22.78 31.17
N PRO A 79 -15.12 23.79 31.46
CA PRO A 79 -14.11 23.71 32.52
C PRO A 79 -14.69 23.41 33.91
N ASN A 80 -15.96 23.75 34.15
CA ASN A 80 -16.66 23.52 35.42
C ASN A 80 -17.38 22.18 35.47
N ASP A 81 -17.34 21.40 34.38
CA ASP A 81 -18.08 20.14 34.27
C ASP A 81 -17.40 19.05 35.11
N LEU A 82 -18.03 18.71 36.23
CA LEU A 82 -17.60 17.58 37.06
C LEU A 82 -17.88 16.27 36.31
N PRO A 83 -17.08 15.21 36.55
CA PRO A 83 -17.45 13.89 36.05
C PRO A 83 -18.82 13.49 36.63
N PRO A 84 -19.73 12.91 35.83
CA PRO A 84 -21.00 12.44 36.34
C PRO A 84 -20.75 11.32 37.35
N GLU A 85 -21.49 11.34 38.48
CA GLU A 85 -21.36 10.33 39.53
C GLU A 85 -21.75 8.92 39.03
N LYS A 86 -22.69 8.86 38.09
CA LYS A 86 -23.20 7.62 37.51
C LYS A 86 -23.55 7.84 36.04
N HIS A 87 -23.35 6.83 35.20
CA HIS A 87 -23.75 6.91 33.81
C HIS A 87 -25.29 6.97 33.74
N PRO A 88 -25.90 7.80 32.86
CA PRO A 88 -27.36 7.95 32.78
C PRO A 88 -28.15 6.66 32.54
N HIS A 89 -27.47 5.59 32.14
CA HIS A 89 -28.05 4.26 31.88
C HIS A 89 -27.56 3.18 32.87
N THR A 90 -26.89 3.55 33.95
CA THR A 90 -26.57 2.56 34.99
C THR A 90 -27.85 2.28 35.80
N PRO A 91 -28.24 1.00 35.98
CA PRO A 91 -29.42 0.64 36.76
C PRO A 91 -29.37 1.24 38.17
N GLU A 92 -30.52 1.62 38.72
CA GLU A 92 -30.62 1.94 40.14
C GLU A 92 -30.22 0.69 40.95
N GLU A 93 -29.38 0.88 41.96
CA GLU A 93 -29.09 -0.20 42.90
C GLU A 93 -30.32 -0.24 43.82
N GLU A 94 -31.09 -1.33 43.81
CA GLU A 94 -32.23 -1.51 44.71
C GLU A 94 -31.69 -1.62 46.15
N ASP A 95 -32.05 -0.66 47.02
CA ASP A 95 -31.82 -0.71 48.48
C ASP A 95 -32.73 -1.75 49.17
#